data_AF-A0A412MVE1-F1
#
_entry.id   AF-A0A412MVE1-F1
#
_cell.length_a   1.000
_cell.length_b   1.000
_cell.length_c   1.000
_cell.angle_alpha   90.00
_cell.angle_beta   90.00
_cell.angle_gamma   90.00
#
_symmetry.space_group_name_H-M   'P 1'
#
loop_
_entity.id
_entity.type
_entity.pdbx_description
1 polymer ?
#
loop_
_entity_poly.entity_id
_entity_poly.type
_entity_poly.pdbx_seq_one_letter_code
_entity_poly.pdbx_strand_id
1 'polypeptide(L)'
;MIAAVIGLVVVFAGPQVSSAIRNQFNQITNTVDGGTDGDSFLSAEEKAYHEAMKTVVNKEAKDWTLDEQKAAATDIARNGTSSVVYAKAKAAMDAGTTWSVKLTNGKAMAYRIIGINHDDLADGSGKAGLTFKATNTALSTQRMNATQTNAGGWEKSELRGRLNSGDLWSLLPGELQSKVKSVKKITDNKGGGTAGTPSATTDKVFLLSMTEIYGGLDSDGTQYEYYKSKGVSMLEYSGASLSLDYWTRSVHPSSGAGFRYVYYGGRYSNGSATNNSYVFPAFCF
;
A
#
# COMPACT_ATOMS: atom_id res chain seq x y z
N MET A 1 24.64 -29.41 -21.59
CA MET A 1 23.69 -28.75 -22.50
C MET A 1 23.09 -29.81 -23.42
N ILE A 2 21.87 -30.27 -23.12
CA ILE A 2 21.03 -31.06 -24.03
C ILE A 2 19.59 -30.57 -23.78
N ALA A 3 19.02 -29.85 -24.75
CA ALA A 3 17.62 -29.47 -24.76
C ALA A 3 16.83 -30.58 -25.47
N ALA A 4 15.80 -31.11 -24.83
CA ALA A 4 14.87 -32.05 -25.46
C ALA A 4 13.61 -31.29 -25.88
N VAL A 5 13.49 -31.02 -27.18
CA VAL A 5 12.29 -30.51 -27.84
C VAL A 5 11.36 -31.70 -28.06
N ILE A 6 10.16 -31.69 -27.47
CA ILE A 6 9.13 -32.69 -27.77
C ILE A 6 8.27 -32.15 -28.90
N GLY A 7 8.50 -32.66 -30.11
CA GLY A 7 7.64 -32.42 -31.26
C GLY A 7 6.35 -33.23 -31.15
N LEU A 8 5.21 -32.55 -31.28
CA LEU A 8 3.89 -33.17 -31.34
C LEU A 8 3.68 -33.78 -32.73
N VAL A 9 3.73 -35.11 -32.83
CA VAL A 9 3.33 -35.84 -34.04
C VAL A 9 1.89 -36.31 -33.86
N VAL A 10 0.95 -35.71 -34.61
CA VAL A 10 -0.44 -36.18 -34.68
C VAL A 10 -0.53 -37.22 -35.80
N VAL A 11 -0.55 -38.50 -35.44
CA VAL A 11 -0.86 -39.60 -36.36
C VAL A 11 -2.36 -39.88 -36.28
N PHE A 12 -3.07 -39.65 -37.39
CA PHE A 12 -4.46 -40.09 -37.54
C PHE A 12 -4.50 -41.60 -37.79
N ALA A 13 -4.98 -42.38 -36.82
CA ALA A 13 -5.26 -43.81 -36.98
C ALA A 13 -6.69 -44.14 -36.50
N GLY A 14 -7.36 -45.02 -37.25
CA GLY A 14 -8.82 -45.23 -37.27
C GLY A 14 -9.48 -45.81 -36.00
N PRO A 15 -10.79 -46.16 -36.10
CA PRO A 15 -11.72 -46.28 -34.96
C PRO A 15 -11.30 -47.22 -33.83
N GLN A 16 -10.55 -48.29 -34.13
CA GLN A 16 -10.13 -49.28 -33.14
C GLN A 16 -8.98 -48.82 -32.23
N VAL A 17 -8.17 -47.84 -32.65
CA VAL A 17 -7.10 -47.26 -31.81
C VAL A 17 -7.66 -46.20 -30.84
N SER A 18 -8.81 -45.60 -31.17
CA SER A 18 -9.47 -44.58 -30.34
C SER A 18 -9.96 -45.12 -28.99
N SER A 19 -10.29 -46.40 -28.88
CA SER A 19 -10.80 -46.99 -27.63
C SER A 19 -9.67 -47.32 -26.66
N ALA A 20 -8.52 -47.76 -27.15
CA ALA A 20 -7.33 -48.00 -26.33
C ALA A 20 -6.69 -46.69 -25.84
N ILE A 21 -6.62 -45.66 -26.70
CA ILE A 21 -6.15 -44.31 -26.31
C ILE A 21 -7.07 -43.68 -25.27
N ARG A 22 -8.40 -43.81 -25.42
CA ARG A 22 -9.36 -43.31 -24.41
C ARG A 22 -9.22 -44.01 -23.05
N ASN A 23 -8.92 -45.30 -23.03
CA ASN A 23 -8.73 -46.04 -21.78
C ASN A 23 -7.43 -45.66 -21.06
N GLN A 24 -6.34 -45.40 -21.80
CA GLN A 24 -5.11 -44.87 -21.20
C GLN A 24 -5.29 -43.42 -20.73
N PHE A 25 -6.05 -42.60 -21.46
CA PHE A 25 -6.37 -41.25 -21.00
C PHE A 25 -7.18 -41.29 -19.71
N ASN A 26 -8.21 -42.14 -19.60
CA ASN A 26 -8.99 -42.31 -18.36
C ASN A 26 -8.19 -42.89 -17.18
N GLN A 27 -7.18 -43.72 -17.44
CA GLN A 27 -6.23 -44.15 -16.40
C GLN A 27 -5.30 -43.01 -15.95
N ILE A 28 -4.93 -42.10 -16.85
CA ILE A 28 -4.18 -40.89 -16.51
C ILE A 28 -5.09 -39.89 -15.76
N THR A 29 -6.34 -39.67 -16.17
CA THR A 29 -7.27 -38.77 -15.46
C THR A 29 -7.61 -39.28 -14.06
N ASN A 30 -7.78 -40.60 -13.87
CA ASN A 30 -8.00 -41.17 -12.54
C ASN A 30 -6.73 -41.17 -11.65
N THR A 31 -5.54 -41.02 -12.24
CA THR A 31 -4.30 -40.81 -11.48
C THR A 31 -4.11 -39.33 -11.12
N VAL A 32 -4.73 -38.40 -11.88
CA VAL A 32 -4.68 -36.95 -11.64
C VAL A 32 -5.80 -36.49 -10.68
N ASP A 33 -6.94 -37.19 -10.61
CA ASP A 33 -8.03 -36.89 -9.64
C ASP A 33 -7.85 -37.55 -8.25
N GLY A 34 -6.83 -38.39 -8.08
CA GLY A 34 -6.50 -39.05 -6.80
C GLY A 34 -5.32 -38.43 -6.04
N GLY A 35 -4.65 -37.43 -6.62
CA GLY A 35 -3.47 -36.80 -6.03
C GLY A 35 -3.85 -35.51 -5.30
N THR A 36 -3.55 -35.46 -4.00
CA THR A 36 -3.46 -34.24 -3.18
C THR A 36 -2.28 -33.33 -3.64
N ASP A 37 -1.91 -33.39 -4.93
CA ASP A 37 -0.57 -33.10 -5.44
C ASP A 37 -0.55 -32.11 -6.61
N GLY A 38 -1.62 -31.35 -6.84
CA GLY A 38 -1.51 -30.09 -7.59
C GLY A 38 -0.54 -29.11 -6.93
N ASP A 39 -0.38 -29.22 -5.61
CA ASP A 39 0.56 -28.45 -4.80
C ASP A 39 1.95 -29.11 -4.72
N SER A 40 2.16 -30.34 -5.18
CA SER A 40 3.44 -31.05 -4.99
C SER A 40 4.66 -30.32 -5.58
N PHE A 41 4.43 -29.49 -6.61
CA PHE A 41 5.44 -28.66 -7.28
C PHE A 41 5.49 -27.21 -6.80
N LEU A 42 4.56 -26.78 -5.95
CA LEU A 42 4.52 -25.43 -5.42
C LEU A 42 5.54 -25.27 -4.29
N SER A 43 6.24 -24.15 -4.28
CA SER A 43 7.04 -23.74 -3.13
C SER A 43 6.16 -23.61 -1.88
N ALA A 44 6.76 -23.73 -0.70
CA ALA A 44 6.04 -23.52 0.56
C ALA A 44 5.35 -22.15 0.61
N GLU A 45 5.94 -21.13 -0.03
CA GLU A 45 5.40 -19.79 -0.15
C GLU A 45 4.15 -19.75 -1.05
N GLU A 46 4.17 -20.44 -2.19
CA GLU A 46 3.01 -20.54 -3.08
C GLU A 46 1.86 -21.31 -2.43
N LYS A 47 2.14 -22.40 -1.71
CA LYS A 47 1.11 -23.14 -0.94
C LYS A 47 0.46 -22.25 0.10
N ALA A 48 1.27 -21.54 0.90
CA ALA A 48 0.76 -20.63 1.92
C ALA A 48 -0.07 -19.50 1.30
N TYR A 49 0.35 -18.98 0.15
CA TYR A 49 -0.40 -18.00 -0.62
C TYR A 49 -1.76 -18.55 -1.09
N HIS A 50 -1.80 -19.74 -1.68
CA HIS A 50 -3.05 -20.36 -2.16
C HIS A 50 -4.03 -20.61 -1.01
N GLU A 51 -3.56 -21.11 0.13
CA GLU A 51 -4.40 -21.32 1.32
C GLU A 51 -4.92 -20.00 1.92
N ALA A 52 -4.08 -18.97 2.00
CA ALA A 52 -4.53 -17.65 2.43
C ALA A 52 -5.61 -17.09 1.50
N MET A 53 -5.43 -17.21 0.18
CA MET A 53 -6.38 -16.70 -0.80
C MET A 53 -7.75 -17.39 -0.77
N LYS A 54 -7.81 -18.71 -0.47
CA LYS A 54 -9.10 -19.41 -0.24
C LYS A 54 -9.91 -18.72 0.86
N THR A 55 -9.24 -18.26 1.91
CA THR A 55 -9.90 -17.56 3.03
C THR A 55 -10.27 -16.13 2.67
N VAL A 56 -9.34 -15.36 2.07
CA VAL A 56 -9.54 -13.96 1.68
C VAL A 56 -10.70 -13.79 0.70
N VAL A 57 -10.84 -14.70 -0.27
CA VAL A 57 -11.90 -14.66 -1.28
C VAL A 57 -13.28 -14.89 -0.69
N ASN A 58 -13.40 -15.68 0.38
CA ASN A 58 -14.69 -15.99 1.00
C ASN A 58 -15.08 -15.04 2.15
N LYS A 59 -14.11 -14.40 2.83
CA LYS A 59 -14.38 -13.44 3.90
C LYS A 59 -14.79 -12.05 3.40
N GLU A 60 -15.59 -11.34 4.17
CA GLU A 60 -15.78 -9.90 3.96
C GLU A 60 -14.50 -9.13 4.31
N ALA A 61 -14.20 -8.05 3.58
CA ALA A 61 -12.94 -7.34 3.77
C ALA A 61 -12.80 -6.74 5.18
N LYS A 62 -13.90 -6.29 5.80
CA LYS A 62 -13.88 -5.79 7.19
C LYS A 62 -13.37 -6.81 8.21
N ASP A 63 -13.45 -8.11 7.89
CA ASP A 63 -13.06 -9.20 8.76
C ASP A 63 -11.67 -9.77 8.41
N TRP A 64 -10.97 -9.14 7.45
CA TRP A 64 -9.61 -9.54 7.09
C TRP A 64 -8.62 -9.30 8.24
N THR A 65 -7.91 -10.36 8.62
CA THR A 65 -6.73 -10.27 9.49
C THR A 65 -5.58 -9.54 8.79
N LEU A 66 -4.51 -9.26 9.52
CA LEU A 66 -3.33 -8.62 8.94
C LEU A 66 -2.63 -9.50 7.89
N ASP A 67 -2.59 -10.82 8.11
CA ASP A 67 -2.09 -11.80 7.13
C ASP A 67 -2.97 -11.84 5.87
N GLU A 68 -4.29 -11.77 6.04
CA GLU A 68 -5.25 -11.75 4.94
C GLU A 68 -5.18 -10.44 4.15
N GLN A 69 -4.98 -9.30 4.81
CA GLN A 69 -4.68 -8.02 4.16
C GLN A 69 -3.39 -8.10 3.34
N LYS A 70 -2.35 -8.77 3.86
CA LYS A 70 -1.09 -8.98 3.14
C LYS A 70 -1.24 -9.90 1.92
N ALA A 71 -1.99 -10.98 2.05
CA ALA A 71 -2.29 -11.89 0.96
C ALA A 71 -3.11 -11.19 -0.15
N ALA A 72 -4.14 -10.42 0.24
CA ALA A 72 -4.92 -9.61 -0.70
C ALA A 72 -4.05 -8.59 -1.44
N ALA A 73 -3.18 -7.87 -0.73
CA ALA A 73 -2.24 -6.95 -1.34
C ALA A 73 -1.27 -7.66 -2.29
N THR A 74 -0.80 -8.85 -1.95
CA THR A 74 0.12 -9.63 -2.79
C THR A 74 -0.55 -10.09 -4.09
N ASP A 75 -1.81 -10.54 -4.03
CA ASP A 75 -2.59 -10.89 -5.23
C ASP A 75 -2.85 -9.66 -6.11
N ILE A 76 -3.21 -8.52 -5.51
CA ILE A 76 -3.43 -7.25 -6.24
C ILE A 76 -2.14 -6.72 -6.86
N ALA A 77 -1.01 -6.82 -6.17
CA ALA A 77 0.28 -6.39 -6.72
C ALA A 77 0.67 -7.20 -7.97
N ARG A 78 0.35 -8.50 -7.99
CA ARG A 78 0.61 -9.40 -9.13
C ARG A 78 -0.36 -9.19 -10.28
N ASN A 79 -1.65 -9.06 -9.96
CA ASN A 79 -2.73 -9.16 -10.95
C ASN A 79 -3.42 -7.82 -11.26
N GLY A 80 -3.08 -6.74 -10.55
CA GLY A 80 -3.68 -5.43 -10.70
C GLY A 80 -5.21 -5.46 -10.61
N THR A 81 -5.88 -4.85 -11.58
CA THR A 81 -7.35 -4.83 -11.67
C THR A 81 -7.95 -6.20 -12.00
N SER A 82 -7.15 -7.17 -12.45
CA SER A 82 -7.58 -8.55 -12.72
C SER A 82 -7.53 -9.44 -11.49
N SER A 83 -7.05 -8.94 -10.34
CA SER A 83 -7.10 -9.66 -9.06
C SER A 83 -8.55 -10.00 -8.69
N VAL A 84 -8.75 -11.24 -8.24
CA VAL A 84 -10.07 -11.73 -7.80
C VAL A 84 -10.58 -11.03 -6.54
N VAL A 85 -9.71 -10.35 -5.80
CA VAL A 85 -10.06 -9.57 -4.60
C VAL A 85 -10.06 -8.06 -4.84
N TYR A 86 -9.74 -7.59 -6.05
CA TYR A 86 -9.69 -6.15 -6.38
C TYR A 86 -11.02 -5.45 -6.08
N ALA A 87 -12.13 -6.00 -6.56
CA ALA A 87 -13.46 -5.41 -6.35
C ALA A 87 -13.81 -5.32 -4.86
N LYS A 88 -13.38 -6.30 -4.05
CA LYS A 88 -13.62 -6.34 -2.61
C LYS A 88 -12.78 -5.29 -1.87
N ALA A 89 -11.50 -5.17 -2.21
CA ALA A 89 -10.64 -4.13 -1.67
C ALA A 89 -11.15 -2.72 -2.04
N LYS A 90 -11.62 -2.54 -3.29
CA LYS A 90 -12.23 -1.28 -3.73
C LYS A 90 -13.50 -0.95 -2.94
N ALA A 91 -14.40 -1.91 -2.77
CA ALA A 91 -15.61 -1.71 -1.97
C ALA A 91 -15.28 -1.35 -0.52
N ALA A 92 -14.28 -2.00 0.08
CA ALA A 92 -13.81 -1.68 1.43
C ALA A 92 -13.25 -0.25 1.54
N MET A 93 -12.47 0.18 0.56
CA MET A 93 -11.94 1.55 0.45
C MET A 93 -13.06 2.58 0.31
N ASP A 94 -14.01 2.37 -0.61
CA ASP A 94 -15.11 3.29 -0.88
C ASP A 94 -16.01 3.46 0.37
N ALA A 95 -16.29 2.35 1.06
CA ALA A 95 -17.02 2.30 2.32
C ALA A 95 -16.25 2.90 3.52
N GLY A 96 -14.95 3.15 3.38
CA GLY A 96 -14.11 3.65 4.47
C GLY A 96 -13.90 2.63 5.58
N THR A 97 -13.88 1.33 5.24
CA THR A 97 -13.67 0.23 6.19
C THR A 97 -12.38 0.44 6.97
N THR A 98 -12.45 0.31 8.29
CA THR A 98 -11.28 0.46 9.18
C THR A 98 -10.94 -0.84 9.88
N TRP A 99 -9.65 -1.13 9.94
CA TRP A 99 -9.07 -2.15 10.82
C TRP A 99 -8.33 -1.46 11.96
N SER A 100 -7.90 -2.24 12.95
CA SER A 100 -7.11 -1.72 14.05
C SER A 100 -5.96 -2.64 14.44
N VAL A 101 -4.88 -2.01 14.89
CA VAL A 101 -3.69 -2.68 15.42
C VAL A 101 -3.33 -2.05 16.77
N LYS A 102 -2.94 -2.88 17.73
CA LYS A 102 -2.46 -2.41 19.03
C LYS A 102 -0.98 -2.02 18.93
N LEU A 103 -0.68 -0.76 19.27
CA LEU A 103 0.68 -0.24 19.36
C LEU A 103 1.37 -0.75 20.64
N THR A 104 2.70 -0.70 20.65
CA THR A 104 3.51 -1.16 21.81
C THR A 104 3.27 -0.31 23.07
N ASN A 105 2.79 0.93 22.91
CA ASN A 105 2.35 1.80 24.01
C ASN A 105 0.91 1.53 24.51
N GLY A 106 0.26 0.47 24.02
CA GLY A 106 -1.08 0.05 24.43
C GLY A 106 -2.23 0.75 23.70
N LYS A 107 -1.98 1.82 22.94
CA LYS A 107 -3.03 2.49 22.14
C LYS A 107 -3.40 1.66 20.92
N ALA A 108 -4.63 1.80 20.45
CA ALA A 108 -5.10 1.20 19.20
C ALA A 108 -4.98 2.22 18.06
N MET A 109 -4.22 1.88 17.01
CA MET A 109 -4.20 2.65 15.76
C MET A 109 -5.26 2.08 14.82
N ALA A 110 -6.20 2.92 14.38
CA ALA A 110 -7.16 2.57 13.34
C ALA A 110 -6.62 3.00 11.98
N TYR A 111 -6.85 2.21 10.94
CA TYR A 111 -6.37 2.50 9.59
C TYR A 111 -7.34 1.99 8.52
N ARG A 112 -7.30 2.57 7.33
CA ARG A 112 -8.15 2.21 6.16
C ARG A 112 -7.33 2.13 4.88
N ILE A 113 -7.85 1.44 3.87
CA ILE A 113 -7.30 1.51 2.50
C ILE A 113 -7.53 2.91 1.95
N ILE A 114 -6.49 3.51 1.36
CA ILE A 114 -6.59 4.77 0.61
C ILE A 114 -6.19 4.62 -0.86
N GLY A 115 -5.44 3.58 -1.20
CA GLY A 115 -5.05 3.30 -2.58
C GLY A 115 -4.89 1.82 -2.86
N ILE A 116 -5.06 1.47 -4.14
CA ILE A 116 -5.03 0.09 -4.64
C ILE A 116 -4.15 0.09 -5.89
N ASN A 117 -3.06 -0.69 -5.88
CA ASN A 117 -2.09 -0.72 -6.96
C ASN A 117 -1.57 0.69 -7.32
N HIS A 118 -1.26 1.50 -6.29
CA HIS A 118 -0.94 2.93 -6.42
C HIS A 118 0.57 3.17 -6.38
N ASP A 119 1.18 2.82 -5.25
CA ASP A 119 2.57 3.16 -4.91
C ASP A 119 3.58 2.21 -5.54
N ASP A 120 4.68 2.74 -6.08
CA ASP A 120 5.77 1.94 -6.62
C ASP A 120 6.66 1.41 -5.49
N LEU A 121 6.94 0.11 -5.49
CA LEU A 121 7.86 -0.52 -4.56
C LEU A 121 9.29 -0.02 -4.78
N ALA A 122 10.01 0.17 -3.68
CA ALA A 122 11.36 0.73 -3.72
C ALA A 122 12.39 -0.22 -4.37
N ASP A 123 12.16 -1.54 -4.27
CA ASP A 123 12.99 -2.58 -4.88
C ASP A 123 12.80 -2.72 -6.39
N GLY A 124 11.84 -1.99 -6.98
CA GLY A 124 11.57 -2.04 -8.41
C GLY A 124 10.77 -3.25 -8.87
N SER A 125 10.20 -4.05 -7.96
CA SER A 125 9.42 -5.24 -8.32
C SER A 125 8.00 -4.93 -8.83
N GLY A 126 7.68 -3.65 -9.06
CA GLY A 126 6.36 -3.20 -9.47
C GLY A 126 5.69 -2.33 -8.41
N LYS A 127 4.37 -2.47 -8.28
CA LYS A 127 3.55 -1.67 -7.37
C LYS A 127 3.14 -2.45 -6.12
N ALA A 128 2.98 -1.73 -5.01
CA ALA A 128 2.35 -2.25 -3.82
C ALA A 128 0.86 -2.49 -4.09
N GLY A 129 0.30 -3.57 -3.56
CA GLY A 129 -1.08 -3.92 -3.85
C GLY A 129 -2.08 -3.03 -3.13
N LEU A 130 -1.80 -2.71 -1.87
CA LEU A 130 -2.67 -1.88 -1.03
C LEU A 130 -1.85 -0.84 -0.27
N THR A 131 -2.36 0.39 -0.26
CA THR A 131 -1.86 1.49 0.58
C THR A 131 -2.88 1.80 1.65
N PHE A 132 -2.44 1.80 2.91
CA PHE A 132 -3.26 2.10 4.07
C PHE A 132 -2.87 3.44 4.68
N LYS A 133 -3.81 4.11 5.36
CA LYS A 133 -3.58 5.33 6.14
C LYS A 133 -4.25 5.25 7.50
N ALA A 134 -3.55 5.68 8.53
CA ALA A 134 -4.10 5.84 9.87
C ALA A 134 -5.27 6.85 9.88
N THR A 135 -6.27 6.60 10.72
CA THR A 135 -7.54 7.35 10.75
C THR A 135 -7.86 7.92 12.12
N ASN A 136 -7.01 7.69 13.12
CA ASN A 136 -7.18 8.19 14.47
C ASN A 136 -5.88 8.78 15.03
N THR A 137 -5.97 9.39 16.20
CA THR A 137 -4.89 10.16 16.82
C THR A 137 -3.94 9.31 17.67
N ALA A 138 -3.78 8.02 17.35
CA ALA A 138 -3.00 7.07 18.16
C ALA A 138 -1.54 7.49 18.33
N LEU A 139 -0.95 8.13 17.32
CA LEU A 139 0.41 8.68 17.33
C LEU A 139 0.49 10.14 17.80
N SER A 140 -0.65 10.73 18.23
CA SER A 140 -0.76 12.08 18.76
C SER A 140 -0.21 13.16 17.83
N THR A 141 0.08 14.34 18.37
CA THR A 141 0.72 15.42 17.66
C THR A 141 2.23 15.25 17.66
N GLN A 142 2.86 15.62 16.56
CA GLN A 142 4.31 15.59 16.38
C GLN A 142 4.76 16.90 15.77
N ARG A 143 6.01 17.29 16.01
CA ARG A 143 6.70 18.30 15.21
C ARG A 143 7.36 17.68 14.00
N MET A 144 7.57 18.48 12.94
CA MET A 144 8.33 18.03 11.77
C MET A 144 9.83 17.99 12.08
N ASN A 145 10.36 19.07 12.65
CA ASN A 145 11.78 19.27 13.01
C ASN A 145 11.90 19.99 14.37
N ALA A 146 13.01 19.79 15.10
CA ALA A 146 13.29 20.50 16.35
C ALA A 146 13.64 21.98 16.11
N THR A 147 14.24 22.30 14.97
CA THR A 147 14.53 23.67 14.55
C THR A 147 13.51 24.17 13.53
N GLN A 148 13.28 25.48 13.49
CA GLN A 148 12.37 26.14 12.56
C GLN A 148 12.95 26.21 11.14
N THR A 149 13.12 25.05 10.51
CA THR A 149 13.64 24.93 9.15
C THR A 149 12.95 23.80 8.39
N ASN A 150 12.84 23.95 7.08
CA ASN A 150 12.50 22.90 6.13
C ASN A 150 13.64 22.60 5.14
N ALA A 151 14.86 23.07 5.43
CA ALA A 151 16.03 22.77 4.58
C ALA A 151 16.25 21.26 4.51
N GLY A 152 16.38 20.73 3.28
CA GLY A 152 16.41 19.28 3.02
C GLY A 152 15.04 18.60 2.95
N GLY A 153 13.95 19.38 3.02
CA GLY A 153 12.58 18.93 2.83
C GLY A 153 12.18 17.73 3.68
N TRP A 154 11.34 16.86 3.11
CA TRP A 154 10.89 15.64 3.78
C TRP A 154 12.05 14.67 4.06
N GLU A 155 12.95 14.48 3.09
CA GLU A 155 14.08 13.55 3.17
C GLU A 155 14.91 13.73 4.44
N LYS A 156 15.22 14.98 4.81
CA LYS A 156 16.02 15.33 6.00
C LYS A 156 15.19 15.66 7.23
N SER A 157 13.86 15.52 7.18
CA SER A 157 13.02 15.84 8.32
C SER A 157 13.20 14.83 9.47
N GLU A 158 13.19 15.32 10.71
CA GLU A 158 13.27 14.46 11.90
C GLU A 158 12.08 13.49 11.95
N LEU A 159 10.88 13.98 11.63
CA LEU A 159 9.66 13.17 11.65
C LEU A 159 9.73 11.98 10.70
N ARG A 160 10.32 12.13 9.51
CA ARG A 160 10.56 11.01 8.59
C ARG A 160 11.46 9.95 9.21
N GLY A 161 12.57 10.35 9.82
CA GLY A 161 13.48 9.42 10.50
C GLY A 161 12.78 8.65 11.63
N ARG A 162 12.00 9.37 12.44
CA ARG A 162 11.22 8.79 13.53
C ARG A 162 10.20 7.75 13.06
N LEU A 163 9.54 8.00 11.92
CA LEU A 163 8.56 7.09 11.32
C LEU A 163 9.17 5.85 10.65
N ASN A 164 10.40 5.93 10.15
CA ASN A 164 11.00 4.85 9.35
C ASN A 164 11.96 3.94 10.12
N SER A 165 12.57 4.44 11.19
CA SER A 165 13.50 3.67 12.01
C SER A 165 13.57 4.08 13.49
N GLY A 166 12.92 5.18 13.87
CA GLY A 166 13.00 5.73 15.23
C GLY A 166 11.89 5.27 16.19
N ASP A 167 11.55 6.17 17.11
CA ASP A 167 10.59 5.93 18.19
C ASP A 167 9.18 5.64 17.66
N LEU A 168 8.70 6.37 16.63
CA LEU A 168 7.37 6.15 16.05
C LEU A 168 7.29 4.84 15.27
N TRP A 169 8.35 4.45 14.56
CA TRP A 169 8.45 3.11 13.94
C TRP A 169 8.35 2.01 14.99
N SER A 170 9.08 2.18 16.10
CA SER A 170 9.12 1.22 17.22
C SER A 170 7.79 1.09 17.98
N LEU A 171 6.83 2.00 17.76
CA LEU A 171 5.47 1.87 18.28
C LEU A 171 4.62 0.86 17.52
N LEU A 172 4.92 0.61 16.25
CA LEU A 172 4.21 -0.37 15.44
C LEU A 172 4.56 -1.78 15.94
N PRO A 173 3.60 -2.72 16.08
CA PRO A 173 3.94 -4.07 16.51
C PRO A 173 4.75 -4.80 15.44
N GLY A 174 5.59 -5.74 15.88
CA GLY A 174 6.49 -6.51 14.99
C GLY A 174 5.75 -7.21 13.85
N GLU A 175 4.52 -7.67 14.09
CA GLU A 175 3.68 -8.32 13.07
C GLU A 175 3.27 -7.38 11.93
N LEU A 176 3.06 -6.09 12.22
CA LEU A 176 2.84 -5.06 11.20
C LEU A 176 4.15 -4.68 10.53
N GLN A 177 5.21 -4.46 11.31
CA GLN A 177 6.53 -4.09 10.79
C GLN A 177 7.05 -5.10 9.76
N SER A 178 6.82 -6.40 9.96
CA SER A 178 7.29 -7.45 9.05
C SER A 178 6.55 -7.49 7.70
N LYS A 179 5.35 -6.91 7.63
CA LYS A 179 4.51 -6.90 6.42
C LYS A 179 4.65 -5.64 5.58
N VAL A 180 5.02 -4.53 6.21
CA VAL A 180 5.21 -3.21 5.57
C VAL A 180 6.31 -3.29 4.51
N LYS A 181 6.00 -2.77 3.32
CA LYS A 181 6.92 -2.63 2.20
C LYS A 181 7.43 -1.20 2.10
N SER A 182 8.69 -1.06 1.67
CA SER A 182 9.26 0.23 1.32
C SER A 182 8.78 0.66 -0.07
N VAL A 183 8.33 1.90 -0.21
CA VAL A 183 7.83 2.48 -1.46
C VAL A 183 8.55 3.78 -1.80
N LYS A 184 8.52 4.16 -3.08
CA LYS A 184 9.06 5.44 -3.56
C LYS A 184 8.04 6.54 -3.35
N LYS A 185 8.41 7.58 -2.59
CA LYS A 185 7.57 8.76 -2.38
C LYS A 185 8.22 10.00 -2.96
N ILE A 186 7.54 10.66 -3.88
CA ILE A 186 8.01 11.88 -4.53
C ILE A 186 7.58 13.08 -3.68
N THR A 187 8.50 14.00 -3.41
CA THR A 187 8.22 15.34 -2.85
C THR A 187 9.42 16.26 -2.97
N ASP A 188 9.27 17.52 -2.59
CA ASP A 188 10.39 18.44 -2.51
C ASP A 188 11.31 18.08 -1.33
N ASN A 189 12.48 17.55 -1.65
CA ASN A 189 13.53 17.20 -0.71
C ASN A 189 14.66 18.25 -0.66
N LYS A 190 14.49 19.39 -1.34
CA LYS A 190 15.39 20.53 -1.24
C LYS A 190 14.94 21.45 -0.11
N GLY A 191 13.67 21.85 -0.12
CA GLY A 191 13.12 22.86 0.79
C GLY A 191 13.94 24.17 0.77
N GLY A 192 14.00 24.85 1.91
CA GLY A 192 14.80 26.08 2.08
C GLY A 192 14.12 27.36 1.59
N GLY A 193 12.79 27.35 1.42
CA GLY A 193 12.02 28.54 1.08
C GLY A 193 12.02 28.90 -0.41
N THR A 194 12.35 27.94 -1.26
CA THR A 194 12.13 28.03 -2.70
C THR A 194 11.64 26.67 -3.16
N ALA A 195 10.65 26.65 -4.06
CA ALA A 195 10.15 25.41 -4.63
C ALA A 195 11.31 24.64 -5.30
N GLY A 196 11.57 23.44 -4.81
CA GLY A 196 12.51 22.49 -5.39
C GLY A 196 11.85 21.62 -6.46
N THR A 197 12.67 21.00 -7.29
CA THR A 197 12.21 19.90 -8.15
C THR A 197 11.95 18.68 -7.28
N PRO A 198 10.73 18.11 -7.28
CA PRO A 198 10.44 16.94 -6.48
C PRO A 198 11.36 15.75 -6.84
N SER A 199 11.83 15.04 -5.82
CA SER A 199 12.65 13.84 -5.95
C SER A 199 12.10 12.71 -5.08
N ALA A 200 12.55 11.48 -5.35
CA ALA A 200 12.05 10.30 -4.65
C ALA A 200 12.82 10.06 -3.33
N THR A 201 12.07 9.71 -2.30
CA THR A 201 12.56 9.07 -1.07
C THR A 201 12.10 7.62 -1.03
N THR A 202 12.78 6.79 -0.23
CA THR A 202 12.36 5.41 0.06
C THR A 202 11.85 5.33 1.48
N ASP A 203 10.55 5.07 1.63
CA ASP A 203 9.87 5.11 2.92
C ASP A 203 9.07 3.82 3.18
N LYS A 204 9.17 3.28 4.40
CA LYS A 204 8.28 2.24 4.93
C LYS A 204 6.97 2.86 5.43
N VAL A 205 7.10 3.99 6.12
CA VAL A 205 5.99 4.75 6.70
C VAL A 205 6.18 6.22 6.32
N PHE A 206 5.13 6.83 5.78
CA PHE A 206 5.19 8.17 5.23
C PHE A 206 3.95 8.98 5.57
N LEU A 207 4.05 10.30 5.48
CA LEU A 207 2.87 11.18 5.45
C LEU A 207 2.48 11.41 4.00
N LEU A 208 1.19 11.60 3.73
CA LEU A 208 0.72 11.94 2.40
C LEU A 208 1.27 13.31 1.98
N SER A 209 1.42 13.52 0.68
CA SER A 209 1.67 14.85 0.11
C SER A 209 0.38 15.61 -0.17
N MET A 210 0.48 16.89 -0.46
CA MET A 210 -0.67 17.69 -0.90
C MET A 210 -1.23 17.19 -2.22
N THR A 211 -0.38 16.82 -3.18
CA THR A 211 -0.86 16.31 -4.47
C THR A 211 -1.59 14.98 -4.32
N GLU A 212 -1.16 14.13 -3.38
CA GLU A 212 -1.83 12.86 -3.06
C GLU A 212 -3.22 13.01 -2.44
N ILE A 213 -3.48 14.15 -1.80
CA ILE A 213 -4.79 14.47 -1.20
C ILE A 213 -5.68 15.21 -2.21
N TYR A 214 -5.17 16.27 -2.84
CA TYR A 214 -5.99 17.21 -3.63
C TYR A 214 -5.89 17.05 -5.16
N GLY A 215 -4.98 16.20 -5.66
CA GLY A 215 -4.83 15.94 -7.09
C GLY A 215 -4.16 17.05 -7.90
N GLY A 216 -3.53 18.02 -7.23
CA GLY A 216 -2.70 19.04 -7.87
C GLY A 216 -2.41 20.19 -6.92
N LEU A 217 -1.15 20.35 -6.53
CA LEU A 217 -0.66 21.57 -5.86
C LEU A 217 0.87 21.70 -5.99
N ASP A 218 1.60 20.65 -5.60
CA ASP A 218 3.07 20.71 -5.46
C ASP A 218 3.80 19.70 -6.37
N SER A 219 3.07 19.03 -7.28
CA SER A 219 3.59 18.01 -8.21
C SER A 219 4.37 16.88 -7.51
N ASP A 220 3.99 16.57 -6.27
CA ASP A 220 4.67 15.65 -5.36
C ASP A 220 3.91 14.33 -5.16
N GLY A 221 3.42 13.77 -6.27
CA GLY A 221 2.74 12.47 -6.31
C GLY A 221 1.51 12.47 -7.20
N THR A 222 0.67 11.47 -7.02
CA THR A 222 -0.62 11.29 -7.71
C THR A 222 -1.74 11.13 -6.69
N GLN A 223 -2.93 11.67 -6.97
CA GLN A 223 -4.02 11.60 -6.01
C GLN A 223 -4.42 10.15 -5.70
N TYR A 224 -4.52 9.81 -4.42
CA TYR A 224 -5.01 8.50 -4.00
C TYR A 224 -6.48 8.30 -4.37
N GLU A 225 -6.83 7.07 -4.72
CA GLU A 225 -8.14 6.66 -5.21
C GLU A 225 -9.26 7.00 -4.20
N TYR A 226 -8.98 6.89 -2.90
CA TYR A 226 -9.91 7.26 -1.84
C TYR A 226 -10.29 8.75 -1.89
N TYR A 227 -9.33 9.65 -2.04
CA TYR A 227 -9.63 11.09 -2.08
C TYR A 227 -10.32 11.47 -3.40
N LYS A 228 -9.88 10.85 -4.50
CA LYS A 228 -10.51 11.02 -5.81
C LYS A 228 -11.98 10.56 -5.80
N SER A 229 -12.30 9.43 -5.17
CA SER A 229 -13.69 8.93 -5.08
C SER A 229 -14.59 9.80 -4.20
N LYS A 230 -14.01 10.58 -3.29
CA LYS A 230 -14.71 11.60 -2.49
C LYS A 230 -14.76 12.98 -3.16
N GLY A 231 -14.26 13.11 -4.39
CA GLY A 231 -14.26 14.36 -5.14
C GLY A 231 -13.31 15.42 -4.58
N VAL A 232 -12.29 15.02 -3.81
CA VAL A 232 -11.40 15.98 -3.16
C VAL A 232 -10.58 16.74 -4.20
N SER A 233 -10.54 18.06 -4.07
CA SER A 233 -9.72 18.96 -4.88
C SER A 233 -9.34 20.21 -4.08
N MET A 234 -8.56 21.12 -4.67
CA MET A 234 -8.27 22.41 -4.04
C MET A 234 -9.51 23.28 -3.81
N LEU A 235 -10.58 23.06 -4.59
CA LEU A 235 -11.85 23.79 -4.47
C LEU A 235 -12.83 23.05 -3.54
N GLU A 236 -12.84 21.72 -3.63
CA GLU A 236 -13.73 20.83 -2.87
C GLU A 236 -12.91 19.98 -1.90
N TYR A 237 -12.56 20.52 -0.74
CA TYR A 237 -11.57 19.92 0.17
C TYR A 237 -12.16 19.24 1.41
N SER A 238 -13.48 19.25 1.58
CA SER A 238 -14.15 18.70 2.78
C SER A 238 -13.84 17.21 3.01
N GLY A 239 -13.70 16.43 1.92
CA GLY A 239 -13.34 15.01 1.99
C GLY A 239 -11.92 14.72 2.51
N ALA A 240 -11.07 15.75 2.62
CA ALA A 240 -9.75 15.65 3.27
C ALA A 240 -9.78 15.90 4.79
N SER A 241 -10.91 16.37 5.33
CA SER A 241 -11.05 16.70 6.75
C SER A 241 -10.97 15.46 7.63
N LEU A 242 -10.29 15.61 8.77
CA LEU A 242 -10.34 14.70 9.92
C LEU A 242 -10.79 15.46 11.19
N SER A 243 -11.44 16.62 11.02
CA SER A 243 -11.81 17.56 12.09
C SER A 243 -10.65 18.02 12.98
N LEU A 244 -9.41 17.86 12.49
CA LEU A 244 -8.17 18.15 13.18
C LEU A 244 -7.12 18.62 12.16
N ASP A 245 -6.16 19.41 12.64
CA ASP A 245 -5.00 19.80 11.85
C ASP A 245 -4.00 18.64 11.77
N TYR A 246 -3.47 18.34 10.59
CA TYR A 246 -2.48 17.27 10.43
C TYR A 246 -1.42 17.50 9.37
N TRP A 247 -0.21 17.02 9.67
CA TRP A 247 0.94 17.18 8.79
C TRP A 247 0.80 16.44 7.46
N THR A 248 1.32 17.07 6.41
CA THR A 248 1.71 16.40 5.16
C THR A 248 3.23 16.43 5.03
N ARG A 249 3.78 15.68 4.08
CA ARG A 249 5.22 15.74 3.80
C ARG A 249 5.65 16.90 2.90
N SER A 250 4.71 17.63 2.31
CA SER A 250 4.99 18.73 1.38
C SER A 250 5.59 19.93 2.10
N VAL A 251 6.63 20.54 1.52
CA VAL A 251 7.26 21.75 2.08
C VAL A 251 6.47 23.00 1.72
N HIS A 252 6.60 24.06 2.52
CA HIS A 252 6.08 25.37 2.13
C HIS A 252 7.01 25.99 1.06
N PRO A 253 6.54 26.26 -0.18
CA PRO A 253 7.43 26.62 -1.29
C PRO A 253 8.05 28.01 -1.18
N SER A 254 7.54 28.89 -0.31
CA SER A 254 7.97 30.29 -0.18
C SER A 254 8.53 30.64 1.20
N SER A 255 8.72 29.66 2.08
CA SER A 255 9.35 29.88 3.39
C SER A 255 10.30 28.75 3.75
N GLY A 256 11.47 29.10 4.25
CA GLY A 256 12.47 28.14 4.74
C GLY A 256 12.11 27.51 6.08
N ALA A 257 10.97 27.86 6.68
CA ALA A 257 10.63 27.54 8.07
C ALA A 257 9.49 26.52 8.22
N GLY A 258 8.76 26.19 7.15
CA GLY A 258 7.45 25.54 7.28
C GLY A 258 7.20 24.38 6.34
N PHE A 259 6.24 23.55 6.75
CA PHE A 259 5.67 22.47 5.96
C PHE A 259 4.19 22.72 5.76
N ARG A 260 3.62 22.08 4.76
CA ARG A 260 2.19 22.13 4.54
C ARG A 260 1.48 21.15 5.48
N TYR A 261 0.26 21.49 5.83
CA TYR A 261 -0.61 20.66 6.65
C TYR A 261 -2.06 20.85 6.21
N VAL A 262 -2.92 19.89 6.54
CA VAL A 262 -4.35 20.00 6.29
C VAL A 262 -5.02 20.54 7.55
N TYR A 263 -5.70 21.68 7.41
CA TYR A 263 -6.49 22.31 8.47
C TYR A 263 -7.75 21.51 8.79
N TYR A 264 -8.33 21.70 9.98
CA TYR A 264 -9.46 20.91 10.46
C TYR A 264 -10.64 20.81 9.47
N GLY A 265 -10.88 21.84 8.66
CA GLY A 265 -11.93 21.87 7.64
C GLY A 265 -11.58 21.12 6.34
N GLY A 266 -10.39 20.51 6.26
CA GLY A 266 -9.86 19.85 5.08
C GLY A 266 -9.08 20.78 4.15
N ARG A 267 -9.01 22.09 4.40
CA ARG A 267 -8.26 23.05 3.57
C ARG A 267 -6.76 22.90 3.79
N TYR A 268 -5.95 23.00 2.74
CA TYR A 268 -4.49 23.06 2.91
C TYR A 268 -4.06 24.38 3.60
N SER A 269 -3.01 24.31 4.39
CA SER A 269 -2.40 25.43 5.11
C SER A 269 -0.90 25.18 5.31
N ASN A 270 -0.22 26.09 6.00
CA ASN A 270 1.22 26.00 6.29
C ASN A 270 1.48 26.19 7.79
N GLY A 271 2.39 25.38 8.34
CA GLY A 271 2.78 25.44 9.75
C GLY A 271 4.29 25.49 9.90
N SER A 272 4.77 26.11 10.98
CA SER A 272 6.19 26.07 11.35
C SER A 272 6.64 24.63 11.59
N ALA A 273 7.84 24.27 11.15
CA ALA A 273 8.39 22.93 11.33
C ALA A 273 8.46 22.49 12.81
N THR A 274 8.51 23.45 13.74
CA THR A 274 8.55 23.23 15.19
C THR A 274 7.17 23.06 15.84
N ASN A 275 6.08 23.39 15.13
CA ASN A 275 4.74 23.28 15.68
C ASN A 275 4.35 21.81 15.83
N ASN A 276 3.50 21.51 16.82
CA ASN A 276 2.90 20.21 16.97
C ASN A 276 1.60 20.15 16.16
N SER A 277 1.45 19.14 15.31
CA SER A 277 0.21 18.83 14.58
C SER A 277 0.01 17.32 14.50
N TYR A 278 -1.22 16.86 14.31
CA TYR A 278 -1.49 15.42 14.29
C TYR A 278 -0.79 14.73 13.11
N VAL A 279 -0.46 13.45 13.29
CA VAL A 279 0.11 12.63 12.23
C VAL A 279 -0.79 11.43 11.95
N PHE A 280 -1.05 11.22 10.66
CA PHE A 280 -1.85 10.10 10.15
C PHE A 280 -1.01 9.37 9.10
N PRO A 281 -0.02 8.57 9.53
CA PRO A 281 0.90 7.93 8.61
C PRO A 281 0.20 6.92 7.70
N ALA A 282 0.82 6.71 6.55
CA ALA A 282 0.48 5.69 5.59
C ALA A 282 1.61 4.67 5.44
N PHE A 283 1.25 3.46 5.01
CA PHE A 283 2.14 2.34 4.78
C PHE A 283 1.56 1.42 3.70
N CYS A 284 2.41 0.62 3.07
CA CYS A 284 2.04 -0.24 1.95
C CYS A 284 2.30 -1.71 2.26
N PHE A 285 1.47 -2.59 1.70
CA PHE A 285 1.68 -4.04 1.66
C PHE A 285 1.94 -4.55 0.25
#